data_AF-A0A960U1Z1-F1
#
_entry.id   AF-A0A960U1Z1-F1
#
_cell.length_a   1.000
_cell.length_b   1.000
_cell.length_c   1.000
_cell.angle_alpha   90.00
_cell.angle_beta   90.00
_cell.angle_gamma   90.00
#
_symmetry.space_group_name_H-M   'P 1'
#
loop_
_entity.id
_entity.type
_entity.pdbx_description
1 polymer ?
#
loop_
_entity_poly.entity_id
_entity_poly.type
_entity_poly.pdbx_seq_one_letter_code
_entity_poly.pdbx_strand_id
1 'polypeptide(L)'
;MSTNGPVVTPNPVEILKTTRRYRSNRTSEKVRLDGNIARRKIKGKEFFWWDTELPGFGLRVFAGGSRSWFVQFRQRGKQMR
;
A
#
# COMPACT_ATOMS: atom_id res chain seq x y z
N MET A 1 -46.58 0.46 -17.60
CA MET A 1 -45.75 1.56 -17.05
C MET A 1 -44.77 0.95 -16.07
N SER A 2 -43.47 0.98 -16.36
CA SER A 2 -42.41 0.28 -15.61
C SER A 2 -41.64 1.29 -14.75
N THR A 3 -41.66 1.13 -13.43
CA THR A 3 -41.00 2.05 -12.48
C THR A 3 -39.77 1.37 -11.90
N ASN A 4 -38.66 1.37 -12.64
CA ASN A 4 -37.35 1.02 -12.10
C ASN A 4 -36.68 2.31 -11.62
N GLY A 5 -37.01 2.75 -10.41
CA GLY A 5 -36.28 3.82 -9.73
C GLY A 5 -34.90 3.32 -9.26
N PRO A 6 -33.87 4.17 -9.23
CA PRO A 6 -32.57 3.78 -8.70
C PRO A 6 -32.68 3.45 -7.21
N VAL A 7 -32.19 2.26 -6.82
CA VAL A 7 -32.03 1.86 -5.43
C VAL A 7 -30.94 2.73 -4.81
N VAL A 8 -31.33 3.83 -4.19
CA VAL A 8 -30.45 4.66 -3.36
C VAL A 8 -30.25 3.90 -2.06
N THR A 9 -29.11 3.22 -1.91
CA THR A 9 -28.70 2.67 -0.62
C THR A 9 -28.28 3.84 0.30
N PRO A 10 -29.01 4.17 1.38
CA PRO A 10 -28.59 5.20 2.30
C PRO A 10 -27.69 4.58 3.37
N ASN A 11 -26.67 3.84 2.94
CA ASN A 11 -25.58 3.49 3.84
C ASN A 11 -24.41 4.35 3.40
N PRO A 12 -24.14 5.49 4.06
CA PRO A 12 -22.80 6.00 4.03
C PRO A 12 -21.94 4.85 4.54
N VAL A 13 -21.14 4.25 3.64
CA VAL A 13 -19.97 3.50 4.08
C VAL A 13 -19.16 4.58 4.78
N GLU A 14 -19.36 4.69 6.08
CA GLU A 14 -18.49 5.44 6.96
C GLU A 14 -17.15 4.77 6.78
N ILE A 15 -16.38 5.28 5.82
CA ILE A 15 -14.96 5.09 5.76
C ILE A 15 -14.51 5.69 7.07
N LEU A 16 -14.48 4.84 8.10
CA LEU A 16 -13.87 5.14 9.38
C LEU A 16 -12.62 5.91 8.99
N LYS A 17 -12.56 7.18 9.40
CA LYS A 17 -11.34 7.98 9.32
C LYS A 17 -10.38 7.34 10.30
N THR A 18 -9.98 6.11 10.00
CA THR A 18 -9.20 5.25 10.86
C THR A 18 -7.88 5.97 11.01
N THR A 19 -7.67 6.49 12.20
CA THR A 19 -6.35 6.53 12.85
C THR A 19 -5.19 7.09 12.00
N ARG A 20 -5.45 8.02 11.06
CA ARG A 20 -4.39 8.59 10.18
C ARG A 20 -3.26 9.24 10.96
N ARG A 21 -3.51 9.69 12.20
CA ARG A 21 -2.49 10.38 13.02
C ARG A 21 -1.46 9.44 13.64
N TYR A 22 -1.80 8.16 13.89
CA TYR A 22 -0.87 7.18 14.50
C TYR A 22 0.04 6.49 13.48
N ARG A 23 -0.32 6.49 12.18
CA ARG A 23 0.53 5.97 11.09
C ARG A 23 1.63 6.93 10.64
N SER A 24 1.69 8.16 11.15
CA SER A 24 2.49 9.26 10.58
C SER A 24 4.01 9.06 10.63
N ASN A 25 4.50 8.10 11.44
CA ASN A 25 5.92 7.76 11.54
C ASN A 25 6.31 6.39 10.94
N ARG A 26 5.36 5.70 10.30
CA ARG A 26 5.65 4.38 9.72
C ARG A 26 6.34 4.56 8.37
N THR A 27 7.54 4.00 8.21
CA THR A 27 8.32 4.02 6.96
C THR A 27 8.11 2.76 6.12
N SER A 28 7.32 1.80 6.60
CA SER A 28 7.02 0.57 5.87
C SER A 28 5.67 -0.05 6.19
N GLU A 29 5.08 -0.75 5.23
CA GLU A 29 3.81 -1.48 5.41
C GLU A 29 3.80 -2.79 4.62
N LYS A 30 3.16 -3.82 5.18
CA LYS A 30 2.88 -5.08 4.47
C LYS A 30 1.49 -5.01 3.85
N VAL A 31 1.38 -5.25 2.56
CA VAL A 31 0.15 -5.26 1.78
C VAL A 31 0.25 -6.29 0.68
N ARG A 32 -0.87 -6.71 0.09
CA ARG A 32 -0.82 -7.36 -1.22
C ARG A 32 -0.41 -6.30 -2.25
N LEU A 33 0.79 -6.42 -2.81
CA LEU A 33 1.27 -5.45 -3.79
C LEU A 33 0.56 -5.67 -5.11
N ASP A 34 -0.10 -4.62 -5.57
CA ASP A 34 -0.73 -4.56 -6.87
C ASP A 34 -0.41 -3.22 -7.55
N GLY A 35 -0.90 -3.07 -8.78
CA GLY A 35 -0.74 -1.82 -9.54
C GLY A 35 -1.36 -0.60 -8.86
N ASN A 36 -2.39 -0.79 -8.03
CA ASN A 36 -3.02 0.32 -7.31
C ASN A 36 -2.11 0.84 -6.19
N ILE A 37 -1.55 -0.06 -5.37
CA ILE A 37 -0.55 0.30 -4.36
C ILE A 37 0.66 0.96 -5.02
N ALA A 38 1.17 0.39 -6.11
CA ALA A 38 2.37 0.89 -6.78
C ALA A 38 2.25 2.34 -7.29
N ARG A 39 1.03 2.78 -7.61
CA ARG A 39 0.74 4.14 -8.09
C ARG A 39 0.44 5.15 -6.97
N ARG A 40 0.33 4.72 -5.71
CA ARG A 40 0.05 5.65 -4.60
C ARG A 40 1.13 6.71 -4.49
N LYS A 41 0.69 7.96 -4.28
CA LYS A 41 1.60 9.09 -4.09
C LYS A 41 2.03 9.17 -2.63
N ILE A 42 3.33 9.02 -2.41
CA ILE A 42 3.99 9.27 -1.13
C ILE A 42 4.81 10.54 -1.33
N LYS A 43 4.67 11.51 -0.44
CA LYS A 43 5.36 12.81 -0.53
C LYS A 43 6.26 13.01 0.68
N GLY A 44 7.48 13.47 0.43
CA GLY A 44 8.37 14.01 1.46
C GLY A 44 9.00 12.99 2.40
N LYS A 45 8.80 11.68 2.16
CA LYS A 45 9.44 10.60 2.95
C LYS A 45 9.69 9.38 2.08
N GLU A 46 10.76 8.67 2.41
CA GLU A 46 10.99 7.33 1.90
C GLU A 46 10.03 6.33 2.54
N PHE A 47 9.53 5.39 1.74
CA PHE A 47 8.59 4.37 2.21
C PHE A 47 8.78 3.03 1.50
N PHE A 48 8.57 1.95 2.24
CA PHE A 48 8.70 0.57 1.76
C PHE A 48 7.36 -0.16 1.84
N TRP A 49 6.88 -0.66 0.70
CA TRP A 49 5.80 -1.62 0.66
C TRP A 49 6.38 -3.02 0.56
N TRP A 50 5.88 -3.93 1.40
CA TRP A 50 6.24 -5.35 1.38
C TRP A 50 5.05 -6.17 0.92
N ASP A 51 5.28 -7.12 0.02
CA ASP A 51 4.22 -8.02 -0.42
C ASP A 51 3.83 -9.01 0.69
N THR A 52 2.55 -9.35 0.77
CA THR A 52 2.02 -10.35 1.72
C THR A 52 2.05 -11.77 1.19
N GLU A 53 1.97 -11.96 -0.13
CA GLU A 53 1.95 -13.24 -0.83
C GLU A 53 3.36 -13.68 -1.26
N LEU A 54 4.28 -12.74 -1.51
CA LEU A 54 5.66 -12.97 -1.94
C LEU A 54 6.68 -12.45 -0.90
N PRO A 55 7.09 -13.28 0.07
CA PRO A 55 8.05 -12.88 1.09
C PRO A 55 9.37 -12.37 0.50
N GLY A 56 9.83 -11.22 1.00
CA GLY A 56 11.06 -10.60 0.54
C GLY A 56 10.89 -9.74 -0.71
N PHE A 57 9.74 -9.73 -1.39
CA PHE A 57 9.48 -8.80 -2.49
C PHE A 57 8.88 -7.49 -1.99
N GLY A 58 9.31 -6.38 -2.56
CA GLY A 58 8.83 -5.06 -2.15
C GLY A 58 9.02 -3.95 -3.17
N LEU A 59 8.38 -2.82 -2.87
CA LEU A 59 8.48 -1.56 -3.60
C LEU A 59 9.03 -0.47 -2.69
N ARG A 60 10.15 0.11 -3.08
CA ARG A 60 10.74 1.28 -2.43
C ARG A 60 10.28 2.52 -3.16
N VAL A 61 9.76 3.50 -2.42
CA VAL A 61 9.44 4.84 -2.91
C VAL A 61 10.37 5.82 -2.24
N PHE A 62 11.21 6.51 -3.01
CA PHE A 62 12.13 7.52 -2.49
C PHE A 62 11.37 8.80 -2.15
N ALA A 63 11.96 9.68 -1.34
CA ALA A 63 11.36 10.95 -0.96
C ALA A 63 10.99 11.84 -2.18
N GLY A 64 11.76 11.74 -3.27
CA GLY A 64 11.50 12.41 -4.55
C GLY A 64 10.40 11.77 -5.41
N GLY A 65 9.81 10.66 -4.97
CA GLY A 65 8.72 9.96 -5.65
C GLY A 65 9.14 8.97 -6.74
N SER A 66 10.45 8.81 -7.00
CA SER A 66 10.98 7.70 -7.79
C SER A 66 10.73 6.37 -7.08
N ARG A 67 10.70 5.28 -7.86
CA ARG A 67 10.24 3.97 -7.39
C ARG A 67 11.18 2.88 -7.89
N SER A 68 11.46 1.90 -7.05
CA SER A 68 12.26 0.72 -7.42
C SER A 68 11.69 -0.53 -6.77
N TRP A 69 11.53 -1.58 -7.58
CA TRP A 69 11.24 -2.91 -7.09
C TRP A 69 12.51 -3.53 -6.50
N PHE A 70 12.37 -4.30 -5.43
CA PHE A 70 13.49 -5.00 -4.81
C PHE A 70 13.07 -6.34 -4.24
N VAL A 71 14.05 -7.24 -4.11
CA VAL A 71 13.91 -8.54 -3.46
C VAL A 71 14.96 -8.64 -2.36
N GLN A 72 14.55 -8.93 -1.14
CA GLN A 72 15.45 -9.30 -0.05
C GLN A 72 15.61 -10.81 -0.03
N PHE A 73 16.70 -11.29 -0.62
CA PHE A 73 17.08 -12.69 -0.56
C PHE A 73 18.04 -12.93 0.61
N ARG A 74 17.77 -13.99 1.38
CA ARG A 74 18.68 -14.48 2.43
C ARG A 74 19.08 -15.91 2.11
N GLN A 75 20.38 -16.14 1.95
CA GLN A 75 20.94 -17.48 1.80
C GLN A 75 21.70 -17.84 3.07
N ARG A 76 21.33 -18.95 3.71
CA ARG A 76 21.94 -19.41 4.97
C ARG A 76 21.95 -18.32 6.07
N GLY A 77 20.87 -17.54 6.14
CA GLY A 77 20.74 -16.44 7.11
C GLY A 77 21.52 -15.16 6.78
N LYS A 78 22.36 -15.16 5.72
CA LYS A 78 23.08 -13.98 5.26
C LYS A 78 22.26 -13.25 4.20
N GLN A 79 22.11 -11.94 4.36
CA GLN A 79 21.54 -11.10 3.31
C GLN A 79 22.50 -11.06 2.13
N MET A 80 21.99 -11.42 0.95
CA MET A 80 22.72 -11.25 -0.30
C MET A 80 22.38 -9.89 -0.91
N ARG A 81 23.34 -9.30 -1.64
CA ARG A 81 23.16 -8.06 -2.38
C ARG A 81 22.95 -8.35 -3.85
#